data_AF-A0A7L5A1L5-F1
#
_entry.id   AF-A0A7L5A1L5-F1
#
_cell.length_a   1.000
_cell.length_b   1.000
_cell.length_c   1.000
_cell.angle_alpha   90.00
_cell.angle_beta   90.00
_cell.angle_gamma   90.00
#
_symmetry.space_group_name_H-M   'P 1'
#
loop_
_entity.id
_entity.type
_entity.pdbx_description
1 polymer ?
#
loop_
_entity_poly.entity_id
_entity_poly.type
_entity_poly.pdbx_seq_one_letter_code
_entity_poly.pdbx_strand_id
1 'polypeptide(L)'
;MPRFLLLVFACASLLATIPARPAAAQAVPSPVENIDYIVTFGAQADKSWGDDDFTQTFFFLVPKARREPLYIRVFDPDCGGKLDEAKFGWNTQTAFSLYGGAGAHSGPDARSTEPRGNFRSGTLLKTQTFGAEAAYDGKWFTFGPLNPLEGELVPEFDGYVFKLVAQGLKGDDGNLYRYFLSSSPTQNVAVEGGNAFTYEYSFRLASKPGAKTHLYPFVNNRVVSIKQSNFDLDDDATITIFSVAKNGHPAAVSGDEQWRSSTHPISEKEHGLSVDLQLVNRSKVSNDLVFYVTDQYDTALPFFAVPLGGPPKYRYEVDVKIRK
;
A
#
# COMPACT_ATOMS: atom_id res chain seq x y z
N MET A 1 -18.28 -41.67 -62.86
CA MET A 1 -19.56 -41.36 -62.18
C MET A 1 -19.50 -41.89 -60.75
N PRO A 2 -20.10 -41.19 -59.77
CA PRO A 2 -19.37 -40.51 -58.70
C PRO A 2 -19.49 -41.19 -57.32
N ARG A 3 -18.63 -40.75 -56.36
CA ARG A 3 -19.01 -40.40 -54.98
C ARG A 3 -17.79 -39.86 -54.23
N PHE A 4 -17.69 -38.53 -54.11
CA PHE A 4 -16.84 -37.89 -53.10
C PHE A 4 -17.75 -37.33 -52.01
N LEU A 5 -17.52 -37.80 -50.79
CA LEU A 5 -18.23 -37.42 -49.57
C LEU A 5 -17.55 -36.18 -48.99
N LEU A 6 -18.27 -35.06 -48.90
CA LEU A 6 -17.78 -33.84 -48.26
C LEU A 6 -18.10 -33.93 -46.75
N LEU A 7 -17.08 -34.06 -45.90
CA LEU A 7 -17.22 -33.92 -44.45
C LEU A 7 -17.02 -32.44 -44.08
N VAL A 8 -18.08 -31.80 -43.57
CA VAL A 8 -18.02 -30.47 -42.98
C VAL A 8 -17.70 -30.62 -41.50
N PHE A 9 -16.51 -30.21 -41.08
CA PHE A 9 -16.16 -30.08 -39.66
C PHE A 9 -16.74 -28.76 -39.13
N ALA A 10 -17.75 -28.86 -38.28
CA ALA A 10 -18.22 -27.75 -37.46
C ALA A 10 -17.29 -27.61 -36.23
N CYS A 11 -16.37 -26.65 -36.27
CA CYS A 11 -15.59 -26.25 -35.10
C CYS A 11 -16.46 -25.35 -34.20
N ALA A 12 -17.07 -25.93 -33.17
CA ALA A 12 -17.67 -25.16 -32.08
C ALA A 12 -16.54 -24.67 -31.16
N SER A 13 -16.21 -23.39 -31.23
CA SER A 13 -15.29 -22.71 -30.32
C SER A 13 -15.97 -22.51 -28.96
N LEU A 14 -15.66 -23.41 -28.03
CA LEU A 14 -16.00 -23.28 -26.62
C LEU A 14 -15.16 -22.12 -26.04
N LEU A 15 -15.73 -20.93 -25.90
CA LEU A 15 -15.13 -19.87 -25.09
C LEU A 15 -15.16 -20.33 -23.62
N ALA A 16 -14.04 -20.88 -23.16
CA ALA A 16 -13.83 -21.10 -21.74
C ALA A 16 -13.74 -19.73 -21.05
N THR A 17 -14.83 -19.31 -20.39
CA THR A 17 -14.79 -18.22 -19.43
C THR A 17 -13.89 -18.64 -18.28
N ILE A 18 -12.65 -18.18 -18.28
CA ILE A 18 -11.75 -18.30 -17.14
C ILE A 18 -12.41 -17.52 -16.00
N PRO A 19 -12.78 -18.13 -14.86
CA PRO A 19 -13.23 -17.37 -13.72
C PRO A 19 -12.09 -16.45 -13.28
N ALA A 20 -12.29 -15.14 -13.41
CA ALA A 20 -11.42 -14.17 -12.80
C ALA A 20 -11.45 -14.44 -11.29
N ARG A 21 -10.37 -14.99 -10.74
CA ARG A 21 -10.18 -15.00 -9.28
C ARG A 21 -10.27 -13.53 -8.86
N PRO A 22 -11.16 -13.14 -7.93
CA PRO A 22 -11.18 -11.78 -7.44
C PRO A 22 -9.79 -11.51 -6.89
N ALA A 23 -9.05 -10.67 -7.59
CA ALA A 23 -7.73 -10.27 -7.16
C ALA A 23 -7.89 -9.69 -5.75
N ALA A 24 -6.97 -10.04 -4.85
CA ALA A 24 -6.87 -9.50 -3.49
C ALA A 24 -6.43 -8.01 -3.50
N ALA A 25 -6.96 -7.25 -4.45
CA ALA A 25 -6.51 -5.94 -4.91
C ALA A 25 -6.70 -4.81 -3.88
N GLN A 26 -7.31 -5.13 -2.74
CA GLN A 26 -7.73 -4.19 -1.70
C GLN A 26 -7.30 -4.62 -0.32
N ALA A 27 -6.54 -5.71 -0.21
CA ALA A 27 -5.79 -6.00 0.99
C ALA A 27 -4.65 -4.99 1.11
N VAL A 28 -4.44 -4.47 2.31
CA VAL A 28 -3.30 -3.64 2.65
C VAL A 28 -2.58 -4.29 3.83
N PRO A 29 -1.30 -4.67 3.66
CA PRO A 29 -0.60 -4.74 2.39
C PRO A 29 -1.24 -5.73 1.41
N SER A 30 -0.99 -5.55 0.13
CA SER A 30 -1.38 -6.50 -0.90
C SER A 30 -0.45 -7.72 -0.90
N PRO A 31 -0.91 -8.89 -1.38
CA PRO A 31 -0.04 -10.05 -1.50
C PRO A 31 1.14 -9.86 -2.47
N VAL A 32 1.07 -8.92 -3.41
CA VAL A 32 2.15 -8.65 -4.38
C VAL A 32 3.28 -7.82 -3.77
N GLU A 33 3.01 -7.05 -2.73
CA GLU A 33 4.02 -6.28 -1.99
C GLU A 33 4.88 -7.18 -1.09
N ASN A 34 4.40 -8.39 -0.74
CA ASN A 34 5.06 -9.34 0.15
C ASN A 34 5.45 -8.70 1.51
N ILE A 35 4.55 -7.87 2.03
CA ILE A 35 4.62 -7.31 3.37
C ILE A 35 3.56 -8.03 4.21
N ASP A 36 3.97 -8.54 5.37
CA ASP A 36 3.05 -9.27 6.24
C ASP A 36 2.10 -8.31 6.95
N TYR A 37 2.60 -7.26 7.59
CA TYR A 37 1.79 -6.32 8.35
C TYR A 37 2.33 -4.91 8.21
N ILE A 38 1.42 -3.94 8.23
CA ILE A 38 1.77 -2.54 8.53
C ILE A 38 1.75 -2.36 10.05
N VAL A 39 2.52 -1.40 10.55
CA VAL A 39 2.71 -1.21 11.99
C VAL A 39 2.43 0.23 12.40
N THR A 40 1.94 0.41 13.63
CA THR A 40 1.91 1.71 14.30
C THR A 40 2.21 1.50 15.77
N PHE A 41 3.23 2.20 16.26
CA PHE A 41 3.64 2.13 17.65
C PHE A 41 2.89 3.13 18.52
N GLY A 42 2.85 2.85 19.83
CA GLY A 42 2.34 3.80 20.81
C GLY A 42 3.18 5.08 20.89
N ALA A 43 2.58 6.19 21.31
CA ALA A 43 3.21 7.52 21.33
C ALA A 43 4.43 7.66 22.27
N GLN A 44 4.73 6.63 23.07
CA GLN A 44 5.85 6.58 24.02
C GLN A 44 6.90 5.55 23.61
N ALA A 45 6.72 4.90 22.46
CA ALA A 45 7.69 3.99 21.90
C ALA A 45 9.00 4.70 21.57
N ASP A 46 10.07 3.92 21.56
CA ASP A 46 11.36 4.40 21.12
C ASP A 46 11.38 4.38 19.59
N LYS A 47 11.84 5.46 18.95
CA LYS A 47 11.83 5.56 17.48
C LYS A 47 12.82 4.61 16.81
N SER A 48 13.79 4.09 17.56
CA SER A 48 14.69 3.00 17.12
C SER A 48 13.99 1.65 16.86
N TRP A 49 12.65 1.62 16.93
CA TRP A 49 11.82 0.47 16.62
C TRP A 49 11.07 0.66 15.30
N GLY A 50 11.51 1.59 14.45
CA GLY A 50 11.05 1.69 13.07
C GLY A 50 9.88 2.61 12.77
N ASP A 51 9.25 3.20 13.78
CA ASP A 51 8.13 4.16 13.62
C ASP A 51 8.54 5.54 14.15
N ASP A 52 8.67 6.50 13.23
CA ASP A 52 9.24 7.80 13.53
C ASP A 52 8.23 8.82 14.06
N ASP A 53 6.93 8.60 13.85
CA ASP A 53 5.89 9.58 14.20
C ASP A 53 4.59 9.00 14.79
N PHE A 54 4.52 7.66 14.93
CA PHE A 54 3.42 6.94 15.57
C PHE A 54 2.07 7.12 14.86
N THR A 55 2.10 7.50 13.58
CA THR A 55 0.92 7.80 12.78
C THR A 55 1.05 7.18 11.39
N GLN A 56 -0.04 6.59 10.91
CA GLN A 56 -0.06 6.04 9.56
C GLN A 56 -1.39 6.35 8.87
N THR A 57 -1.31 6.88 7.65
CA THR A 57 -2.48 7.33 6.89
C THR A 57 -2.66 6.53 5.62
N PHE A 58 -3.80 5.85 5.49
CA PHE A 58 -4.20 5.16 4.25
C PHE A 58 -5.42 5.79 3.62
N PHE A 59 -5.52 5.63 2.32
CA PHE A 59 -6.63 6.06 1.49
C PHE A 59 -7.28 4.89 0.80
N PHE A 60 -8.60 4.96 0.63
CA PHE A 60 -9.39 3.94 -0.04
C PHE A 60 -10.17 4.58 -1.18
N LEU A 61 -9.82 4.19 -2.41
CA LEU A 61 -10.45 4.64 -3.64
C LEU A 61 -11.64 3.75 -3.99
N VAL A 62 -12.76 4.40 -4.26
CA VAL A 62 -14.03 3.79 -4.64
C VAL A 62 -14.45 4.35 -5.99
N PRO A 63 -14.80 3.51 -6.99
CA PRO A 63 -15.22 4.03 -8.30
C PRO A 63 -16.43 4.94 -8.20
N LYS A 64 -16.40 6.05 -8.94
CA LYS A 64 -17.48 7.03 -8.94
C LYS A 64 -18.84 6.48 -9.35
N ALA A 65 -18.89 5.36 -10.08
CA ALA A 65 -20.16 4.72 -10.47
C ALA A 65 -20.79 3.89 -9.34
N ARG A 66 -20.02 3.47 -8.33
CA ARG A 66 -20.50 2.60 -7.25
C ARG A 66 -21.51 3.33 -6.36
N ARG A 67 -22.61 2.67 -6.02
CA ARG A 67 -23.66 3.21 -5.12
C ARG A 67 -23.96 2.27 -3.95
N GLU A 68 -23.55 1.02 -4.05
CA GLU A 68 -23.73 0.01 -3.03
C GLU A 68 -22.84 0.31 -1.81
N PRO A 69 -23.32 -0.02 -0.60
CA PRO A 69 -22.51 0.09 0.60
C PRO A 69 -21.14 -0.60 0.48
N LEU A 70 -20.20 -0.07 1.23
CA LEU A 70 -18.87 -0.64 1.39
C LEU A 70 -18.45 -0.60 2.86
N TYR A 71 -17.35 -1.29 3.14
CA TYR A 71 -16.83 -1.50 4.47
C TYR A 71 -15.31 -1.37 4.42
N ILE A 72 -14.72 -0.68 5.39
CA ILE A 72 -13.28 -0.67 5.60
C ILE A 72 -13.01 -1.51 6.84
N ARG A 73 -12.21 -2.56 6.67
CA ARG A 73 -11.98 -3.57 7.71
C ARG A 73 -10.55 -3.46 8.21
N VAL A 74 -10.36 -3.62 9.51
CA VAL A 74 -9.05 -3.64 10.18
C VAL A 74 -8.88 -5.00 10.83
N PHE A 75 -7.85 -5.74 10.43
CA PHE A 75 -7.48 -7.01 11.03
C PHE A 75 -6.52 -6.75 12.18
N ASP A 76 -6.75 -7.40 13.30
CA ASP A 76 -5.91 -7.29 14.50
C ASP A 76 -5.75 -5.83 14.97
N PRO A 77 -6.87 -5.12 15.21
CA PRO A 77 -6.80 -3.71 15.57
C PRO A 77 -6.39 -3.47 17.03
N ASP A 78 -6.39 -4.50 17.88
CA ASP A 78 -5.82 -4.42 19.23
C ASP A 78 -4.29 -4.47 19.19
N CYS A 79 -3.67 -4.04 20.29
CA CYS A 79 -2.24 -4.19 20.52
C CYS A 79 -2.01 -5.20 21.64
N GLY A 80 -1.87 -6.47 21.26
CA GLY A 80 -1.70 -7.63 22.11
C GLY A 80 -1.50 -8.95 21.36
N GLY A 81 -1.78 -10.06 22.04
CA GLY A 81 -1.79 -11.36 21.38
C GLY A 81 -0.41 -11.84 20.89
N LYS A 82 -0.38 -12.41 19.68
CA LYS A 82 0.82 -13.08 19.12
C LYS A 82 1.46 -12.34 17.95
N LEU A 83 0.75 -11.39 17.35
CA LEU A 83 1.19 -10.71 16.14
C LEU A 83 1.93 -9.42 16.48
N ASP A 84 1.45 -8.70 17.49
CA ASP A 84 1.99 -7.43 17.94
C ASP A 84 3.34 -7.57 18.63
N GLU A 85 4.02 -6.43 18.80
CA GLU A 85 5.32 -6.38 19.44
C GLU A 85 5.26 -5.71 20.82
N ALA A 86 5.43 -6.51 21.86
CA ALA A 86 5.50 -6.02 23.24
C ALA A 86 6.94 -5.66 23.63
N LYS A 87 7.10 -4.55 24.36
CA LYS A 87 8.39 -4.21 24.99
C LYS A 87 8.55 -4.87 26.35
N PHE A 88 7.64 -4.58 27.28
CA PHE A 88 7.62 -5.16 28.63
C PHE A 88 6.24 -5.69 29.05
N GLY A 89 5.19 -5.28 28.34
CA GLY A 89 3.81 -5.69 28.54
C GLY A 89 2.86 -4.71 27.87
N TRP A 90 1.66 -5.17 27.54
CA TRP A 90 0.74 -4.42 26.67
C TRP A 90 0.17 -3.18 27.35
N ASN A 91 0.55 -2.01 26.84
CA ASN A 91 0.09 -0.70 27.32
C ASN A 91 -0.29 0.27 26.18
N THR A 92 0.00 -0.09 24.92
CA THR A 92 -0.33 0.74 23.75
C THR A 92 -1.83 0.86 23.54
N GLN A 93 -2.26 2.06 23.14
CA GLN A 93 -3.59 2.27 22.55
C GLN A 93 -3.47 2.92 21.18
N THR A 94 -4.12 2.32 20.19
CA THR A 94 -4.12 2.79 18.80
C THR A 94 -5.53 3.26 18.44
N ALA A 95 -5.64 4.46 17.88
CA ALA A 95 -6.89 5.01 17.36
C ALA A 95 -6.94 4.93 15.84
N PHE A 96 -7.99 4.32 15.32
CA PHE A 96 -8.32 4.28 13.90
C PHE A 96 -9.45 5.25 13.61
N SER A 97 -9.14 6.32 12.88
CA SER A 97 -10.08 7.41 12.58
C SER A 97 -10.35 7.50 11.09
N LEU A 98 -11.60 7.27 10.70
CA LEU A 98 -12.07 7.26 9.32
C LEU A 98 -12.68 8.62 8.95
N TYR A 99 -12.19 9.20 7.86
CA TYR A 99 -12.60 10.47 7.32
C TYR A 99 -13.11 10.32 5.88
N GLY A 100 -14.03 11.19 5.51
CA GLY A 100 -14.51 11.39 4.13
C GLY A 100 -14.80 12.87 3.88
N GLY A 101 -15.56 13.17 2.82
CA GLY A 101 -15.93 14.54 2.45
C GLY A 101 -14.76 15.42 2.01
N ALA A 102 -15.07 16.66 1.65
CA ALA A 102 -14.09 17.59 1.09
C ALA A 102 -12.86 17.78 2.00
N GLY A 103 -11.67 17.71 1.39
CA GLY A 103 -10.39 17.85 2.06
C GLY A 103 -9.84 16.57 2.69
N ALA A 104 -10.56 15.44 2.69
CA ALA A 104 -10.06 14.18 3.22
C ALA A 104 -8.76 13.73 2.52
N HIS A 105 -8.67 13.93 1.21
CA HIS A 105 -7.51 13.69 0.34
C HIS A 105 -6.96 14.98 -0.27
N SER A 106 -7.82 15.90 -0.72
CA SER A 106 -7.36 17.14 -1.40
C SER A 106 -6.77 18.19 -0.45
N GLY A 107 -6.93 18.00 0.87
CA GLY A 107 -6.34 18.86 1.88
C GLY A 107 -4.81 18.96 1.71
N PRO A 108 -4.20 20.14 1.88
CA PRO A 108 -2.76 20.33 1.68
C PRO A 108 -1.91 19.35 2.48
N ASP A 109 -2.25 19.16 3.76
CA ASP A 109 -1.51 18.31 4.69
C ASP A 109 -2.01 16.85 4.70
N ALA A 110 -3.10 16.54 3.99
CA ALA A 110 -3.70 15.19 4.00
C ALA A 110 -2.74 14.14 3.43
N ARG A 111 -1.91 14.54 2.46
CA ARG A 111 -0.99 13.67 1.71
C ARG A 111 0.46 13.82 2.17
N SER A 112 0.67 14.50 3.30
CA SER A 112 1.98 14.70 3.91
C SER A 112 2.55 13.36 4.40
N THR A 113 3.87 13.23 4.34
CA THR A 113 4.66 12.12 4.92
C THR A 113 5.07 12.43 6.36
N GLU A 114 4.33 13.31 7.02
CA GLU A 114 4.53 13.69 8.41
C GLU A 114 3.18 14.18 8.94
N PRO A 115 2.78 13.84 10.17
CA PRO A 115 1.51 14.22 10.78
C PRO A 115 1.53 15.66 11.29
N ARG A 116 1.89 16.61 10.42
CA ARG A 116 1.92 18.04 10.70
C ARG A 116 0.71 18.75 10.08
N GLY A 117 0.46 19.99 10.52
CA GLY A 117 -0.66 20.79 10.03
C GLY A 117 -2.00 20.12 10.26
N ASN A 118 -2.89 20.21 9.27
CA ASN A 118 -4.23 19.63 9.29
C ASN A 118 -4.31 18.30 8.52
N PHE A 119 -3.40 17.36 8.79
CA PHE A 119 -3.41 16.03 8.15
C PHE A 119 -4.70 15.23 8.44
N ARG A 120 -5.45 15.59 9.50
CA ARG A 120 -6.78 15.06 9.85
C ARG A 120 -7.94 15.78 9.15
N SER A 121 -7.65 16.53 8.08
CA SER A 121 -8.67 17.21 7.26
C SER A 121 -9.75 16.26 6.74
N GLY A 122 -10.90 16.84 6.38
CA GLY A 122 -12.10 16.09 6.00
C GLY A 122 -13.12 16.04 7.12
N THR A 123 -14.21 15.30 6.87
CA THR A 123 -15.26 15.03 7.85
C THR A 123 -14.96 13.72 8.56
N LEU A 124 -14.79 13.75 9.88
CA LEU A 124 -14.65 12.53 10.69
C LEU A 124 -15.98 11.76 10.66
N LEU A 125 -15.96 10.56 10.08
CA LEU A 125 -17.12 9.67 9.98
C LEU A 125 -17.22 8.76 11.21
N LYS A 126 -16.09 8.18 11.62
CA LYS A 126 -16.01 7.27 12.76
C LYS A 126 -14.61 7.25 13.33
N THR A 127 -14.50 7.06 14.64
CA THR A 127 -13.24 6.71 15.29
C THR A 127 -13.47 5.53 16.22
N GLN A 128 -12.46 4.68 16.36
CA GLN A 128 -12.42 3.59 17.33
C GLN A 128 -11.00 3.47 17.86
N THR A 129 -10.88 3.36 19.18
CA THR A 129 -9.62 3.11 19.87
C THR A 129 -9.61 1.68 20.39
N PHE A 130 -8.45 1.05 20.30
CA PHE A 130 -8.18 -0.28 20.82
C PHE A 130 -6.93 -0.22 21.70
N GLY A 131 -6.91 -1.04 22.74
CA GLY A 131 -5.74 -1.35 23.55
C GLY A 131 -5.44 -2.85 23.45
N ALA A 132 -5.12 -3.50 24.57
CA ALA A 132 -4.83 -4.93 24.61
C ALA A 132 -6.10 -5.78 24.83
N GLU A 133 -7.05 -5.73 23.90
CA GLU A 133 -8.31 -6.45 24.00
C GLU A 133 -8.33 -7.77 23.20
N ALA A 134 -8.06 -8.91 23.86
CA ALA A 134 -8.06 -10.26 23.26
C ALA A 134 -9.36 -10.68 22.52
N ALA A 135 -10.44 -9.89 22.64
CA ALA A 135 -11.63 -10.06 21.82
C ALA A 135 -11.35 -9.79 20.33
N TYR A 136 -10.34 -8.98 20.00
CA TYR A 136 -9.97 -8.55 18.66
C TYR A 136 -8.71 -9.23 18.10
N ASP A 137 -7.91 -9.91 18.94
CA ASP A 137 -6.71 -10.68 18.54
C ASP A 137 -6.99 -11.63 17.37
N GLY A 138 -6.32 -11.37 16.25
CA GLY A 138 -6.44 -12.09 14.99
C GLY A 138 -7.83 -12.01 14.35
N LYS A 139 -8.62 -10.97 14.64
CA LYS A 139 -9.98 -10.77 14.12
C LYS A 139 -10.13 -9.45 13.39
N TRP A 140 -11.20 -9.39 12.58
CA TRP A 140 -11.54 -8.21 11.82
C TRP A 140 -12.53 -7.33 12.58
N PHE A 141 -12.15 -6.08 12.82
CA PHE A 141 -13.10 -4.99 13.07
C PHE A 141 -13.55 -4.39 11.73
N THR A 142 -14.74 -3.79 11.69
CA THR A 142 -15.31 -3.28 10.44
C THR A 142 -15.98 -1.93 10.65
N PHE A 143 -15.52 -0.93 9.90
CA PHE A 143 -16.19 0.34 9.71
C PHE A 143 -17.24 0.21 8.60
N GLY A 144 -18.49 0.55 8.92
CA GLY A 144 -19.57 0.63 7.95
C GLY A 144 -20.92 0.12 8.50
N PRO A 145 -21.95 0.02 7.64
CA PRO A 145 -21.91 0.31 6.20
C PRO A 145 -21.58 1.78 5.91
N LEU A 146 -20.73 2.02 4.90
CA LEU A 146 -20.37 3.33 4.39
C LEU A 146 -21.09 3.58 3.07
N ASN A 147 -21.64 4.78 2.89
CA ASN A 147 -22.15 5.23 1.60
C ASN A 147 -20.96 5.74 0.77
N PRO A 148 -20.72 5.24 -0.47
CA PRO A 148 -19.63 5.72 -1.32
C PRO A 148 -19.53 7.26 -1.43
N LEU A 149 -20.67 7.96 -1.39
CA LEU A 149 -20.74 9.42 -1.51
C LEU A 149 -20.28 10.18 -0.26
N GLU A 150 -20.04 9.49 0.86
CA GLU A 150 -19.41 10.07 2.05
C GLU A 150 -17.91 10.30 1.84
N GLY A 151 -17.28 9.65 0.86
CA GLY A 151 -15.90 9.91 0.49
C GLY A 151 -15.73 11.26 -0.22
N GLU A 152 -14.50 11.73 -0.35
CA GLU A 152 -14.20 12.89 -1.17
C GLU A 152 -14.22 12.52 -2.66
N LEU A 153 -14.98 13.23 -3.50
CA LEU A 153 -14.83 13.08 -4.95
C LEU A 153 -13.48 13.69 -5.38
N VAL A 154 -12.57 12.83 -5.85
CA VAL A 154 -11.24 13.23 -6.36
C VAL A 154 -11.25 13.10 -7.90
N PRO A 155 -11.30 14.21 -8.65
CA PRO A 155 -11.40 14.19 -10.11
C PRO A 155 -10.27 13.42 -10.80
N GLU A 156 -9.05 13.49 -10.27
CA GLU A 156 -7.86 12.82 -10.80
C GLU A 156 -7.99 11.29 -10.78
N PHE A 157 -8.79 10.74 -9.88
CA PHE A 157 -9.04 9.30 -9.76
C PHE A 157 -10.40 8.88 -10.33
N ASP A 158 -11.22 9.83 -10.80
CA ASP A 158 -12.63 9.62 -11.15
C ASP A 158 -13.37 8.73 -10.12
N GLY A 159 -13.18 9.06 -8.83
CA GLY A 159 -13.64 8.22 -7.72
C GLY A 159 -13.78 8.97 -6.40
N TYR A 160 -14.40 8.29 -5.44
CA TYR A 160 -14.53 8.76 -4.07
C TYR A 160 -13.40 8.20 -3.21
N VAL A 161 -12.80 9.03 -2.38
CA VAL A 161 -11.68 8.67 -1.51
C VAL A 161 -12.07 8.81 -0.05
N PHE A 162 -11.89 7.74 0.71
CA PHE A 162 -11.88 7.77 2.17
C PHE A 162 -10.45 7.81 2.69
N LYS A 163 -10.25 8.41 3.86
CA LYS A 163 -8.96 8.45 4.56
C LYS A 163 -9.09 7.77 5.92
N LEU A 164 -8.19 6.85 6.24
CA LEU A 164 -8.09 6.21 7.54
C LEU A 164 -6.75 6.56 8.16
N VAL A 165 -6.78 7.15 9.36
CA VAL A 165 -5.59 7.47 10.14
C VAL A 165 -5.52 6.53 11.33
N ALA A 166 -4.49 5.70 11.39
CA ALA A 166 -4.05 5.00 12.60
C ALA A 166 -3.09 5.90 13.36
N GLN A 167 -3.24 5.98 14.68
CA GLN A 167 -2.34 6.75 15.53
C GLN A 167 -2.17 6.05 16.88
N GLY A 168 -0.92 5.83 17.29
CA GLY A 168 -0.59 5.48 18.66
C GLY A 168 -0.87 6.66 19.59
N LEU A 169 -1.73 6.46 20.59
CA LEU A 169 -2.12 7.50 21.54
C LEU A 169 -1.29 7.48 22.83
N LYS A 170 -0.84 6.29 23.24
CA LYS A 170 0.00 6.06 24.43
C LYS A 170 0.65 4.69 24.31
N GLY A 171 1.54 4.38 25.25
CA GLY A 171 2.26 3.12 25.33
C GLY A 171 3.46 3.04 24.41
N ASP A 172 4.19 1.94 24.50
CA ASP A 172 5.47 1.72 23.83
C ASP A 172 5.58 0.40 23.05
N ASP A 173 4.44 -0.27 22.85
CA ASP A 173 4.31 -1.48 22.04
C ASP A 173 3.90 -1.15 20.59
N GLY A 174 4.22 -2.04 19.65
CA GLY A 174 3.90 -1.96 18.23
C GLY A 174 2.63 -2.74 17.87
N ASN A 175 1.65 -2.07 17.26
CA ASN A 175 0.44 -2.70 16.74
C ASN A 175 0.62 -3.05 15.25
N LEU A 176 0.61 -4.34 14.93
CA LEU A 176 0.74 -4.92 13.60
C LEU A 176 -0.62 -5.33 13.05
N TYR A 177 -1.09 -4.67 11.99
CA TYR A 177 -2.43 -4.87 11.48
C TYR A 177 -2.47 -4.93 9.94
N ARG A 178 -3.66 -5.19 9.40
CA ARG A 178 -3.95 -5.11 7.96
C ARG A 178 -5.26 -4.38 7.71
N TYR A 179 -5.41 -3.79 6.52
CA TYR A 179 -6.69 -3.28 6.06
C TYR A 179 -7.29 -4.11 4.92
N PHE A 180 -8.61 -3.97 4.76
CA PHE A 180 -9.31 -4.45 3.58
C PHE A 180 -10.50 -3.55 3.22
N LEU A 181 -10.55 -3.07 1.98
CA LEU A 181 -11.77 -2.46 1.43
C LEU A 181 -12.70 -3.56 0.92
N SER A 182 -13.90 -3.65 1.50
CA SER A 182 -14.84 -4.74 1.25
C SER A 182 -16.21 -4.26 0.79
N SER A 183 -16.84 -5.07 -0.04
CA SER A 183 -18.27 -5.01 -0.35
C SER A 183 -19.13 -5.80 0.64
N SER A 184 -18.51 -6.52 1.59
CA SER A 184 -19.18 -7.33 2.61
C SER A 184 -18.82 -6.87 4.03
N PRO A 185 -19.79 -6.87 4.98
CA PRO A 185 -19.51 -6.50 6.38
C PRO A 185 -18.67 -7.54 7.12
N THR A 186 -18.66 -8.80 6.67
CA THR A 186 -18.09 -9.93 7.42
C THR A 186 -17.00 -10.69 6.67
N GLN A 187 -16.93 -10.50 5.35
CA GLN A 187 -15.96 -11.16 4.48
C GLN A 187 -15.08 -10.14 3.75
N ASN A 188 -13.88 -10.57 3.35
CA ASN A 188 -12.96 -9.77 2.54
C ASN A 188 -13.31 -9.96 1.06
N VAL A 189 -14.31 -9.21 0.58
CA VAL A 189 -14.78 -9.28 -0.80
C VAL A 189 -14.45 -7.97 -1.49
N ALA A 190 -13.46 -7.99 -2.39
CA ALA A 190 -13.01 -6.78 -3.08
C ALA A 190 -14.16 -6.03 -3.78
N VAL A 191 -14.11 -4.70 -3.72
CA VAL A 191 -14.95 -3.76 -4.44
C VAL A 191 -14.42 -3.65 -5.87
N GLU A 192 -15.15 -4.10 -6.88
CA GLU A 192 -14.70 -3.96 -8.28
C GLU A 192 -14.31 -2.50 -8.60
N GLY A 193 -13.13 -2.30 -9.21
CA GLY A 193 -12.55 -1.00 -9.52
C GLY A 193 -12.00 -0.20 -8.33
N GLY A 194 -12.17 -0.68 -7.10
CA GLY A 194 -11.60 -0.05 -5.90
C GLY A 194 -10.11 -0.36 -5.71
N ASN A 195 -9.44 0.49 -4.94
CA ASN A 195 -8.03 0.31 -4.58
C ASN A 195 -7.76 0.93 -3.20
N ALA A 196 -6.61 0.62 -2.61
CA ALA A 196 -6.10 1.30 -1.43
C ALA A 196 -4.71 1.86 -1.73
N PHE A 197 -4.34 2.97 -1.10
CA PHE A 197 -3.05 3.59 -1.31
C PHE A 197 -2.61 4.43 -0.12
N THR A 198 -1.32 4.70 -0.03
CA THR A 198 -0.72 5.60 0.96
C THR A 198 0.33 6.48 0.30
N TYR A 199 0.75 7.55 0.96
CA TYR A 199 1.91 8.37 0.58
C TYR A 199 3.17 8.02 1.39
N GLU A 200 3.01 7.24 2.45
CA GLU A 200 4.06 6.76 3.32
C GLU A 200 3.67 5.40 3.93
N TYR A 201 4.62 4.49 3.97
CA TYR A 201 4.45 3.18 4.58
C TYR A 201 5.23 3.09 5.88
N SER A 202 4.59 2.61 6.95
CA SER A 202 5.25 2.08 8.15
C SER A 202 4.91 0.60 8.29
N PHE A 203 5.90 -0.27 8.17
CA PHE A 203 5.67 -1.72 8.06
C PHE A 203 6.83 -2.59 8.53
N ARG A 204 6.51 -3.85 8.82
CA ARG A 204 7.47 -4.89 9.16
C ARG A 204 8.03 -5.58 7.92
N LEU A 205 9.35 -5.57 7.75
CA LEU A 205 10.00 -6.43 6.77
C LEU A 205 9.82 -7.90 7.13
N ALA A 206 9.62 -8.72 6.10
CA ALA A 206 9.64 -10.16 6.28
C ALA A 206 10.99 -10.60 6.86
N SER A 207 10.98 -11.22 8.04
CA SER A 207 12.15 -11.71 8.80
C SER A 207 12.75 -13.00 8.21
N LYS A 208 12.92 -13.03 6.89
CA LYS A 208 13.43 -14.17 6.13
C LYS A 208 14.54 -13.70 5.18
N PRO A 209 15.77 -14.22 5.31
CA PRO A 209 16.86 -13.88 4.40
C PRO A 209 16.50 -14.16 2.93
N GLY A 210 16.71 -13.15 2.09
CA GLY A 210 16.38 -13.17 0.67
C GLY A 210 14.90 -12.95 0.35
N ALA A 211 14.04 -12.69 1.34
CA ALA A 211 12.69 -12.23 1.10
C ALA A 211 12.73 -10.87 0.39
N LYS A 212 11.79 -10.67 -0.54
CA LYS A 212 11.69 -9.47 -1.36
C LYS A 212 10.40 -8.77 -1.04
N THR A 213 10.50 -7.57 -0.48
CA THR A 213 9.38 -6.65 -0.35
C THR A 213 9.35 -5.75 -1.57
N HIS A 214 8.16 -5.43 -2.06
CA HIS A 214 7.95 -4.57 -3.22
C HIS A 214 7.10 -3.37 -2.83
N LEU A 215 7.52 -2.18 -3.24
CA LEU A 215 6.76 -0.94 -3.11
C LEU A 215 6.56 -0.30 -4.48
N TYR A 216 5.34 0.15 -4.77
CA TYR A 216 4.94 0.57 -6.11
C TYR A 216 4.46 2.03 -6.23
N PRO A 217 5.33 3.04 -5.99
CA PRO A 217 4.92 4.43 -6.14
C PRO A 217 4.60 4.73 -7.61
N PHE A 218 3.49 5.43 -7.81
CA PHE A 218 2.99 5.79 -9.13
C PHE A 218 3.63 7.06 -9.66
N VAL A 219 4.13 6.99 -10.89
CA VAL A 219 4.84 8.08 -11.56
C VAL A 219 3.93 8.68 -12.62
N ASN A 220 3.45 9.91 -12.39
CA ASN A 220 2.65 10.64 -13.38
C ASN A 220 3.53 11.33 -14.44
N ASN A 221 2.88 11.93 -15.45
CA ASN A 221 3.55 12.53 -16.61
C ASN A 221 4.37 13.81 -16.30
N ARG A 222 4.35 14.30 -15.05
CA ARG A 222 5.09 15.48 -14.59
C ARG A 222 6.32 15.13 -13.76
N VAL A 223 6.51 13.86 -13.41
CA VAL A 223 7.64 13.42 -12.58
C VAL A 223 8.88 13.27 -13.44
N VAL A 224 9.94 14.01 -13.11
CA VAL A 224 11.24 13.96 -13.81
C VAL A 224 12.30 13.23 -12.98
N SER A 225 12.14 13.21 -11.67
CA SER A 225 12.95 12.40 -10.75
C SER A 225 12.13 11.99 -9.55
N ILE A 226 12.48 10.85 -8.97
CA ILE A 226 11.98 10.43 -7.67
C ILE A 226 13.10 10.52 -6.65
N LYS A 227 12.76 10.92 -5.43
CA LYS A 227 13.62 10.82 -4.25
C LYS A 227 12.97 9.81 -3.31
N GLN A 228 13.58 8.63 -3.18
CA GLN A 228 13.17 7.68 -2.15
C GLN A 228 13.78 8.09 -0.83
N SER A 229 13.01 7.96 0.26
CA SER A 229 13.48 8.17 1.62
C SER A 229 13.03 7.02 2.50
N ASN A 230 13.93 6.50 3.32
CA ASN A 230 13.66 5.44 4.28
C ASN A 230 14.27 5.77 5.65
N PHE A 231 13.59 5.27 6.68
CA PHE A 231 13.99 5.35 8.08
C PHE A 231 14.08 3.95 8.66
N ASP A 232 15.15 3.71 9.42
CA ASP A 232 15.36 2.47 10.17
C ASP A 232 15.42 1.18 9.33
N LEU A 233 15.76 1.29 8.05
CA LEU A 233 16.10 0.14 7.23
C LEU A 233 17.56 -0.27 7.51
N ASP A 234 17.75 -1.33 8.27
CA ASP A 234 19.07 -1.85 8.65
C ASP A 234 20.01 -2.12 7.46
N ASP A 235 21.32 -2.01 7.70
CA ASP A 235 22.38 -2.19 6.69
C ASP A 235 22.45 -3.62 6.09
N ASP A 236 21.73 -4.57 6.70
CA ASP A 236 21.56 -5.92 6.17
C ASP A 236 20.43 -6.03 5.12
N ALA A 237 19.80 -4.91 4.74
CA ALA A 237 18.90 -4.81 3.62
C ALA A 237 19.54 -4.15 2.37
N THR A 238 18.88 -4.29 1.23
CA THR A 238 19.20 -3.51 0.02
C THR A 238 17.94 -3.01 -0.65
N ILE A 239 17.99 -1.81 -1.22
CA ILE A 239 16.93 -1.27 -2.09
C ILE A 239 17.42 -1.29 -3.54
N THR A 240 16.62 -1.87 -4.43
CA THR A 240 16.89 -1.89 -5.87
C THR A 240 15.66 -1.46 -6.65
N ILE A 241 15.82 -0.51 -7.57
CA ILE A 241 14.75 0.06 -8.38
C ILE A 241 14.68 -0.65 -9.73
N PHE A 242 13.48 -1.14 -10.05
CA PHE A 242 13.11 -1.70 -11.33
C PHE A 242 11.96 -0.90 -11.95
N SER A 243 11.93 -0.84 -13.27
CA SER A 243 10.81 -0.24 -14.01
C SER A 243 10.82 -0.74 -15.45
N VAL A 244 9.94 -0.21 -16.29
CA VAL A 244 10.00 -0.46 -17.73
C VAL A 244 11.31 0.05 -18.37
N ALA A 245 12.02 0.98 -17.73
CA ALA A 245 13.26 1.59 -18.22
C ALA A 245 14.49 1.30 -17.35
N LYS A 246 14.32 0.73 -16.15
CA LYS A 246 15.42 0.41 -15.22
C LYS A 246 15.44 -1.09 -14.91
N ASN A 247 16.61 -1.71 -15.00
CA ASN A 247 16.81 -3.12 -14.69
C ASN A 247 17.83 -3.30 -13.56
N GLY A 248 17.51 -2.80 -12.37
CA GLY A 248 18.34 -2.97 -11.18
C GLY A 248 19.22 -1.77 -10.85
N HIS A 249 18.60 -0.63 -10.53
CA HIS A 249 19.31 0.57 -10.11
C HIS A 249 19.38 0.66 -8.57
N PRO A 250 20.57 0.71 -7.95
CA PRO A 250 20.68 0.71 -6.49
C PRO A 250 20.19 2.02 -5.88
N ALA A 251 19.60 1.93 -4.68
CA ALA A 251 19.19 3.08 -3.87
C ALA A 251 19.78 3.00 -2.46
N ALA A 252 19.83 4.15 -1.77
CA ALA A 252 20.49 4.28 -0.48
C ALA A 252 19.64 3.70 0.67
N VAL A 253 20.26 2.89 1.52
CA VAL A 253 19.70 2.28 2.74
C VAL A 253 20.11 3.12 3.95
N SER A 254 19.18 3.34 4.88
CA SER A 254 19.36 4.28 5.98
C SER A 254 20.27 3.81 7.10
N GLY A 255 20.23 2.52 7.42
CA GLY A 255 20.76 2.00 8.67
C GLY A 255 19.83 2.32 9.86
N ASP A 256 20.31 1.93 11.04
CA ASP A 256 19.64 2.00 12.34
C ASP A 256 19.36 3.44 12.79
N GLU A 257 18.10 3.72 13.12
CA GLU A 257 17.55 4.98 13.63
C GLU A 257 17.91 6.22 12.78
N GLN A 258 18.13 6.04 11.48
CA GLN A 258 18.57 7.12 10.58
C GLN A 258 17.61 7.32 9.43
N TRP A 259 17.51 8.56 8.96
CA TRP A 259 16.90 8.86 7.68
C TRP A 259 17.96 8.89 6.58
N ARG A 260 17.66 8.28 5.44
CA ARG A 260 18.48 8.43 4.23
C ARG A 260 17.64 8.47 2.98
N SER A 261 18.16 9.16 1.98
CA SER A 261 17.51 9.29 0.68
C SER A 261 18.48 9.07 -0.47
N SER A 262 17.94 8.73 -1.64
CA SER A 262 18.64 8.82 -2.92
C SER A 262 17.70 9.27 -4.03
N THR A 263 18.21 10.09 -4.94
CA THR A 263 17.45 10.64 -6.07
C THR A 263 17.76 9.88 -7.34
N HIS A 264 16.71 9.55 -8.10
CA HIS A 264 16.78 8.75 -9.31
C HIS A 264 15.99 9.42 -10.44
N PRO A 265 16.58 9.59 -11.63
CA PRO A 265 15.87 10.18 -12.76
C PRO A 265 14.74 9.27 -13.23
N ILE A 266 13.65 9.86 -13.71
CA ILE A 266 12.52 9.19 -14.36
C ILE A 266 12.56 9.51 -15.85
N SER A 267 12.44 8.47 -16.66
CA SER A 267 12.29 8.59 -18.11
C SER A 267 10.82 8.72 -18.50
N GLU A 268 10.54 9.30 -19.67
CA GLU A 268 9.18 9.41 -20.21
C GLU A 268 8.48 8.05 -20.35
N LYS A 269 9.24 6.97 -20.55
CA LYS A 269 8.69 5.60 -20.65
C LYS A 269 8.03 5.13 -19.36
N GLU A 270 8.43 5.68 -18.21
CA GLU A 270 7.92 5.33 -16.89
C GLU A 270 6.67 6.13 -16.51
N HIS A 271 6.29 7.15 -17.28
CA HIS A 271 5.11 7.97 -17.01
C HIS A 271 3.82 7.18 -17.18
N GLY A 272 2.89 7.37 -16.23
CA GLY A 272 1.62 6.66 -16.16
C GLY A 272 1.75 5.22 -15.64
N LEU A 273 2.89 4.86 -15.06
CA LEU A 273 3.18 3.52 -14.54
C LEU A 273 3.77 3.61 -13.12
N SER A 274 3.72 2.51 -12.37
CA SER A 274 4.49 2.36 -11.14
C SER A 274 5.93 1.95 -11.42
N VAL A 275 6.86 2.42 -10.59
CA VAL A 275 8.18 1.80 -10.43
C VAL A 275 8.10 0.69 -9.36
N ASP A 276 9.04 -0.24 -9.35
CA ASP A 276 9.15 -1.29 -8.33
C ASP A 276 10.41 -1.04 -7.51
N LEU A 277 10.24 -0.60 -6.26
CA LEU A 277 11.32 -0.56 -5.28
C LEU A 277 11.34 -1.89 -4.54
N GLN A 278 12.32 -2.72 -4.89
CA GLN A 278 12.51 -4.02 -4.29
C GLN A 278 13.45 -3.90 -3.09
N LEU A 279 12.93 -4.12 -1.89
CA LEU A 279 13.70 -4.25 -0.66
C LEU A 279 14.03 -5.72 -0.43
N VAL A 280 15.30 -6.04 -0.19
CA VAL A 280 15.75 -7.41 0.08
C VAL A 280 16.39 -7.47 1.45
N ASN A 281 15.68 -8.09 2.40
CA ASN A 281 16.22 -8.37 3.73
C ASN A 281 17.22 -9.53 3.65
N ARG A 282 18.41 -9.39 4.24
CA ARG A 282 19.43 -10.47 4.31
C ARG A 282 19.52 -11.09 5.71
N SER A 283 18.73 -10.60 6.64
CA SER A 283 18.70 -10.99 8.04
C SER A 283 17.47 -11.82 8.40
N LYS A 284 17.54 -12.40 9.60
CA LYS A 284 16.44 -13.13 10.24
C LYS A 284 15.75 -12.31 11.32
N VAL A 285 16.30 -11.14 11.63
CA VAL A 285 15.75 -10.23 12.62
C VAL A 285 14.59 -9.48 11.98
N SER A 286 13.52 -9.28 12.75
CA SER A 286 12.42 -8.40 12.34
C SER A 286 12.92 -6.97 12.38
N ASN A 287 12.58 -6.20 11.36
CA ASN A 287 12.91 -4.80 11.28
C ASN A 287 11.65 -4.10 10.76
N ASP A 288 11.24 -3.08 11.50
CA ASP A 288 10.16 -2.18 11.11
C ASP A 288 10.80 -0.92 10.53
N LEU A 289 10.16 -0.32 9.54
CA LEU A 289 10.71 0.86 8.87
C LEU A 289 9.64 1.77 8.33
N VAL A 290 10.04 3.01 8.06
CA VAL A 290 9.23 3.98 7.32
C VAL A 290 9.80 4.22 5.93
N PHE A 291 8.92 4.30 4.93
CA PHE A 291 9.32 4.51 3.53
C PHE A 291 8.35 5.44 2.80
N TYR A 292 8.89 6.45 2.12
CA TYR A 292 8.13 7.28 1.19
C TYR A 292 8.94 7.68 -0.04
N VAL A 293 8.25 8.16 -1.08
CA VAL A 293 8.88 8.69 -2.29
C VAL A 293 8.29 10.05 -2.63
N THR A 294 9.14 11.03 -2.93
CA THR A 294 8.73 12.34 -3.45
C THR A 294 9.19 12.57 -4.88
N ASP A 295 8.53 13.48 -5.59
CA ASP A 295 8.99 13.99 -6.88
C ASP A 295 10.04 15.11 -6.73
N GLN A 296 10.42 15.74 -7.84
CA GLN A 296 11.38 16.85 -7.86
C GLN A 296 10.96 18.12 -7.10
N TYR A 297 9.70 18.22 -6.68
CA TYR A 297 9.14 19.34 -5.92
C TYR A 297 8.82 18.94 -4.48
N ASP A 298 9.41 17.83 -4.00
CA ASP A 298 9.14 17.25 -2.69
C ASP A 298 7.65 16.89 -2.48
N THR A 299 6.90 16.65 -3.57
CA THR A 299 5.52 16.17 -3.49
C THR A 299 5.49 14.65 -3.38
N ALA A 300 4.86 14.12 -2.33
CA ALA A 300 4.77 12.68 -2.11
C ALA A 300 4.01 11.96 -3.24
N LEU A 301 4.53 10.80 -3.64
CA LEU A 301 3.93 9.93 -4.64
C LEU A 301 3.10 8.83 -3.97
N PRO A 302 1.90 8.50 -4.49
CA PRO A 302 1.07 7.47 -3.90
C PRO A 302 1.60 6.08 -4.25
N PHE A 303 1.65 5.20 -3.26
CA PHE A 303 1.84 3.76 -3.42
C PHE A 303 0.48 3.08 -3.43
N PHE A 304 0.10 2.48 -4.55
CA PHE A 304 -1.14 1.73 -4.65
C PHE A 304 -0.92 0.26 -4.29
N ALA A 305 -1.80 -0.29 -3.45
CA ALA A 305 -1.80 -1.71 -3.08
C ALA A 305 -1.87 -2.60 -4.32
N VAL A 306 -2.63 -2.20 -5.35
CA VAL A 306 -2.44 -2.72 -6.71
C VAL A 306 -1.80 -1.66 -7.60
N PRO A 307 -0.59 -1.93 -8.13
CA PRO A 307 0.08 -0.99 -9.04
C PRO A 307 -0.80 -0.73 -10.26
N LEU A 308 -0.99 0.56 -10.57
CA LEU A 308 -1.71 0.98 -11.77
C LEU A 308 -0.92 0.56 -13.01
N GLY A 309 -1.54 -0.26 -13.87
CA GLY A 309 -0.86 -0.90 -15.00
C GLY A 309 -0.21 -2.27 -14.68
N GLY A 310 -0.34 -2.75 -13.45
CA GLY A 310 0.26 -4.00 -12.96
C GLY A 310 1.74 -3.85 -12.56
N PRO A 311 2.36 -4.90 -11.96
CA PRO A 311 3.78 -4.85 -11.60
C PRO A 311 4.63 -4.55 -12.84
N PRO A 312 5.54 -3.56 -12.78
CA PRO A 312 6.30 -3.15 -13.96
C PRO A 312 7.23 -4.26 -14.44
N LYS A 313 7.34 -4.41 -15.77
CA LYS A 313 8.28 -5.34 -16.41
C LYS A 313 9.23 -4.57 -17.31
N TYR A 314 10.54 -4.76 -17.13
CA TYR A 314 11.55 -4.12 -17.97
C TYR A 314 11.34 -4.47 -19.45
N ARG A 315 11.42 -3.46 -20.32
CA ARG A 315 11.27 -3.63 -21.77
C ARG A 315 12.66 -3.60 -22.41
N TYR A 316 13.10 -4.76 -22.90
CA TYR A 316 14.36 -4.87 -23.63
C TYR A 316 14.27 -4.13 -24.97
N GLU A 317 15.21 -3.21 -25.21
CA GLU A 317 15.44 -2.66 -26.54
C GLU A 317 16.45 -3.56 -27.27
N VAL A 318 15.97 -4.32 -28.25
CA VAL A 318 16.83 -5.15 -29.08
C VAL A 318 17.22 -4.34 -30.32
N ASP A 319 18.44 -3.82 -30.32
CA ASP A 319 18.99 -3.11 -31.46
C ASP A 319 19.50 -4.14 -32.48
N VAL A 320 18.65 -4.52 -33.46
CA VAL A 320 19.02 -5.48 -34.50
C VAL A 320 19.95 -4.79 -35.50
N LYS A 321 21.26 -4.90 -35.27
CA LYS A 321 22.27 -4.51 -36.26
C LYS A 321 22.27 -5.51 -37.42
N ILE A 322 21.53 -5.23 -38.48
CA ILE A 322 21.68 -5.94 -39.76
C ILE A 322 23.07 -5.61 -40.30
N ARG A 323 23.98 -6.61 -40.32
CA ARG A 323 25.25 -6.48 -41.04
C ARG A 323 24.91 -6.35 -42.54
N LYS A 324 25.36 -5.26 -43.17
CA LYS A 324 25.37 -5.13 -44.63
C LYS A 324 26.30 -6.16 -45.25
#